data_AF-E6K956-F1
#
_entry.id   AF-E6K956-F1
#
_cell.length_a   1.000
_cell.length_b   1.000
_cell.length_c   1.000
_cell.angle_alpha   90.00
_cell.angle_beta   90.00
_cell.angle_gamma   90.00
#
_symmetry.space_group_name_H-M   'P 1'
#
loop_
_entity.id
_entity.type
_entity.pdbx_description
1 polymer ?
#
loop_
_entity_poly.entity_id
_entity_poly.type
_entity_poly.pdbx_seq_one_letter_code
_entity_poly.pdbx_strand_id
1 'polypeptide(L)'
;MKSSNRHPFFLSIVVALLLFTAHTAAAQPSSSDSYSVVRGKAYYRQTPVAMVDIPSFRILGHGYAVDRYHVYLNGEVLEFVDPSTFRLTDGPSARRPGDYPRWMDDECEDYESLDGRFVRHNRYFKSSHDVFYGDRVVSGASASSFEDLGCGYAKDAFNVYYRGRRVDGASANSFKVLGRGYGEDAFDTYYQGKRVGR
;
A
#
# COMPACT_ATOMS: atom_id res chain seq x y z
N MET A 1 81.80 18.49 17.50
CA MET A 1 81.26 18.21 18.85
C MET A 1 79.79 17.84 18.71
N LYS A 2 79.41 16.66 19.25
CA LYS A 2 78.07 16.19 19.70
C LYS A 2 76.86 16.48 18.79
N SER A 3 76.29 15.44 18.17
CA SER A 3 75.13 14.66 18.70
C SER A 3 73.82 15.19 18.09
N SER A 4 72.85 14.44 17.57
CA SER A 4 72.53 13.01 17.53
C SER A 4 71.15 12.89 16.85
N ASN A 5 70.96 11.90 15.96
CA ASN A 5 69.76 11.03 15.82
C ASN A 5 68.36 11.64 15.53
N ARG A 6 67.50 11.15 14.61
CA ARG A 6 67.36 9.86 13.90
C ARG A 6 66.64 10.05 12.55
N HIS A 7 67.07 9.28 11.54
CA HIS A 7 66.33 8.88 10.32
C HIS A 7 65.16 7.91 10.69
N PRO A 8 64.27 7.38 9.79
CA PRO A 8 64.36 7.30 8.32
C PRO A 8 63.04 7.40 7.49
N PHE A 9 63.23 7.38 6.15
CA PHE A 9 62.45 6.75 5.06
C PHE A 9 60.92 6.59 5.18
N PHE A 10 60.15 7.01 4.15
CA PHE A 10 59.70 6.11 3.06
C PHE A 10 58.80 6.82 2.04
N LEU A 11 59.16 6.60 0.77
CA LEU A 11 58.36 6.73 -0.44
C LEU A 11 57.00 6.03 -0.27
N SER A 12 55.88 6.67 -0.64
CA SER A 12 54.60 5.97 -0.79
C SER A 12 54.00 6.25 -2.16
N ILE A 13 54.38 5.39 -3.11
CA ILE A 13 53.63 5.11 -4.34
C ILE A 13 52.74 3.91 -4.01
N VAL A 14 51.42 4.10 -4.02
CA VAL A 14 50.42 3.03 -4.15
C VAL A 14 49.27 3.61 -4.99
N VAL A 15 49.39 3.55 -6.32
CA VAL A 15 48.72 2.56 -7.20
C VAL A 15 47.21 2.47 -6.92
N ALA A 16 46.44 3.19 -7.74
CA ALA A 16 45.00 3.04 -7.85
C ALA A 16 44.66 1.68 -8.49
N LEU A 17 44.03 0.80 -7.72
CA LEU A 17 43.39 -0.42 -8.22
C LEU A 17 41.88 -0.19 -8.25
N LEU A 18 41.38 0.32 -9.38
CA LEU A 18 39.97 0.30 -9.72
C LEU A 18 39.60 -1.12 -10.15
N LEU A 19 39.16 -1.94 -9.20
CA LEU A 19 38.46 -3.19 -9.51
C LEU A 19 37.02 -2.83 -9.90
N PHE A 20 36.78 -2.59 -11.19
CA PHE A 20 35.43 -2.65 -11.75
C PHE A 20 34.99 -4.12 -11.76
N THR A 21 34.37 -4.57 -10.67
CA THR A 21 33.63 -5.82 -10.70
C THR A 21 32.34 -5.58 -11.47
N ALA A 22 32.25 -6.23 -12.63
CA ALA A 22 31.02 -6.34 -13.39
C ALA A 22 29.94 -6.96 -12.50
N HIS A 23 28.96 -6.15 -12.09
CA HIS A 23 27.78 -6.68 -11.43
C HIS A 23 26.94 -7.33 -12.52
N THR A 24 26.80 -8.65 -12.44
CA THR A 24 25.78 -9.36 -13.19
C THR A 24 24.44 -8.77 -12.79
N ALA A 25 23.76 -8.11 -13.72
CA ALA A 25 22.38 -7.69 -13.58
C ALA A 25 21.53 -8.96 -13.48
N ALA A 26 21.38 -9.48 -12.26
CA ALA A 26 20.31 -10.42 -11.98
C ALA A 26 19.01 -9.63 -12.14
N ALA A 27 18.19 -10.05 -13.11
CA ALA A 27 16.86 -9.52 -13.32
C ALA A 27 16.13 -9.48 -11.97
N GLN A 28 15.78 -8.27 -11.53
CA GLN A 28 15.01 -8.05 -10.31
C GLN A 28 13.68 -8.80 -10.48
N PRO A 29 13.27 -9.64 -9.52
CA PRO A 29 11.93 -10.20 -9.57
C PRO A 29 10.95 -9.05 -9.38
N SER A 30 10.22 -8.73 -10.44
CA SER A 30 9.06 -7.85 -10.40
C SER A 30 7.91 -8.57 -9.68
N SER A 31 7.50 -8.08 -8.51
CA SER A 31 6.09 -8.13 -8.07
C SER A 31 5.87 -7.43 -6.72
N SER A 32 5.04 -6.38 -6.78
CA SER A 32 4.38 -5.60 -5.71
C SER A 32 5.25 -5.10 -4.54
N ASP A 33 5.81 -3.91 -4.72
CA ASP A 33 6.59 -3.14 -3.76
C ASP A 33 5.89 -2.91 -2.42
N SER A 34 6.33 -3.60 -1.36
CA SER A 34 6.26 -3.02 -0.02
C SER A 34 7.35 -3.62 0.86
N TYR A 35 7.18 -4.86 1.34
CA TYR A 35 8.17 -5.52 2.18
C TYR A 35 8.84 -6.72 1.51
N SER A 36 10.07 -7.02 1.94
CA SER A 36 10.79 -8.25 1.59
C SER A 36 11.63 -8.74 2.76
N VAL A 37 11.94 -10.03 2.79
CA VAL A 37 12.86 -10.62 3.78
C VAL A 37 14.03 -11.23 3.04
N VAL A 38 15.24 -10.72 3.30
CA VAL A 38 16.47 -11.14 2.65
C VAL A 38 17.51 -11.47 3.72
N ARG A 39 18.03 -12.71 3.69
CA ARG A 39 19.07 -13.19 4.63
C ARG A 39 18.75 -12.92 6.11
N GLY A 40 17.49 -13.15 6.51
CA GLY A 40 17.04 -12.96 7.89
C GLY A 40 16.90 -11.49 8.32
N LYS A 41 16.78 -10.56 7.37
CA LYS A 41 16.47 -9.16 7.64
C LYS A 41 15.25 -8.74 6.83
N ALA A 42 14.36 -7.98 7.45
CA ALA A 42 13.20 -7.40 6.79
C ALA A 42 13.56 -6.03 6.19
N TYR A 43 12.98 -5.74 5.03
CA TYR A 43 13.16 -4.51 4.30
C TYR A 43 11.80 -3.97 3.86
N TYR A 44 11.62 -2.66 3.86
CA TYR A 44 10.54 -1.95 3.18
C TYR A 44 11.14 -1.09 2.07
N ARG A 45 10.74 -1.30 0.81
CA ARG A 45 11.28 -0.59 -0.37
C ARG A 45 12.81 -0.44 -0.31
N GLN A 46 13.52 -1.55 -0.05
CA GLN A 46 14.99 -1.64 0.10
C GLN A 46 15.58 -1.03 1.38
N THR A 47 14.80 -0.33 2.19
CA THR A 47 15.23 0.21 3.48
C THR A 47 15.09 -0.86 4.57
N PRO A 48 16.12 -1.15 5.38
CA PRO A 48 16.00 -2.13 6.44
C PRO A 48 15.00 -1.67 7.51
N VAL A 49 14.13 -2.58 7.95
CA VAL A 49 13.17 -2.33 9.00
C VAL A 49 13.79 -2.77 10.33
N ALA A 50 13.84 -1.86 11.29
CA ALA A 50 14.44 -2.13 12.60
C ALA A 50 13.45 -2.88 13.52
N MET A 51 13.99 -3.55 14.54
CA MET A 51 13.21 -4.19 15.63
C MET A 51 12.26 -5.31 15.20
N VAL A 52 12.49 -5.90 14.02
CA VAL A 52 11.66 -6.98 13.50
C VAL A 52 11.98 -8.31 14.16
N ASP A 53 10.96 -8.94 14.76
CA ASP A 53 11.02 -10.35 15.14
C ASP A 53 10.79 -11.23 13.91
N ILE A 54 11.88 -11.48 13.20
CA ILE A 54 11.88 -12.24 11.93
C ILE A 54 11.16 -13.60 12.02
N PRO A 55 11.27 -14.39 13.12
CA PRO A 55 10.56 -15.67 13.22
C PRO A 55 9.03 -15.55 13.15
N SER A 56 8.44 -14.44 13.56
CA SER A 56 6.99 -14.22 13.53
C SER A 56 6.54 -13.18 12.51
N PHE A 57 7.48 -12.59 11.76
CA PHE A 57 7.22 -11.53 10.79
C PHE A 57 6.37 -12.03 9.61
N ARG A 58 5.25 -11.35 9.38
CA ARG A 58 4.26 -11.65 8.36
C ARG A 58 3.98 -10.39 7.55
N ILE A 59 4.18 -10.47 6.24
CA ILE A 59 3.81 -9.41 5.31
C ILE A 59 2.31 -9.53 5.05
N LEU A 60 1.54 -8.50 5.43
CA LEU A 60 0.09 -8.46 5.23
C LEU A 60 -0.28 -7.82 3.88
N GLY A 61 0.67 -7.13 3.25
CA GLY A 61 0.49 -6.42 1.99
C GLY A 61 0.06 -4.96 2.22
N HIS A 62 -0.01 -4.18 1.13
CA HIS A 62 -0.43 -2.77 1.17
C HIS A 62 0.36 -1.88 2.14
N GLY A 63 1.66 -2.15 2.30
CA GLY A 63 2.48 -1.44 3.27
C GLY A 63 2.32 -1.90 4.72
N TYR A 64 1.49 -2.92 4.99
CA TYR A 64 1.39 -3.54 6.32
C TYR A 64 2.24 -4.80 6.47
N ALA A 65 2.86 -4.92 7.64
CA ALA A 65 3.42 -6.17 8.14
C ALA A 65 3.17 -6.27 9.65
N VAL A 66 3.32 -7.46 10.22
CA VAL A 66 3.14 -7.71 11.66
C VAL A 66 4.14 -8.74 12.14
N ASP A 67 4.66 -8.59 13.34
CA ASP A 67 5.35 -9.64 14.08
C ASP A 67 4.73 -9.83 15.46
N ARG A 68 5.37 -10.60 16.35
CA ARG A 68 4.87 -10.87 17.70
C ARG A 68 4.73 -9.62 18.58
N TYR A 69 5.48 -8.56 18.29
CA TYR A 69 5.61 -7.37 19.14
C TYR A 69 5.07 -6.11 18.49
N HIS A 70 5.05 -6.03 17.16
CA HIS A 70 4.76 -4.80 16.43
C HIS A 70 3.88 -5.04 15.22
N VAL A 71 3.09 -4.01 14.90
CA VAL A 71 2.49 -3.82 13.57
C VAL A 71 3.30 -2.75 12.86
N TYR A 72 3.59 -2.96 11.59
CA TYR A 72 4.38 -2.06 10.77
C TYR A 72 3.55 -1.47 9.65
N LEU A 73 3.71 -0.18 9.39
CA LEU A 73 3.21 0.51 8.21
C LEU A 73 4.38 1.18 7.49
N ASN A 74 4.57 0.83 6.22
CA ASN A 74 5.58 1.42 5.34
C ASN A 74 7.01 1.43 5.91
N GLY A 75 7.37 0.39 6.66
CA GLY A 75 8.68 0.23 7.30
C GLY A 75 8.78 0.82 8.70
N GLU A 76 7.75 1.49 9.19
CA GLU A 76 7.71 2.11 10.51
C GLU A 76 6.82 1.33 11.47
N VAL A 77 7.13 1.36 12.76
CA VAL A 77 6.30 0.76 13.81
C VAL A 77 5.07 1.64 14.04
N LEU A 78 3.89 1.03 13.99
CA LEU A 78 2.66 1.66 14.45
C LEU A 78 2.55 1.50 15.96
N GLU A 79 2.83 2.59 16.68
CA GLU A 79 2.70 2.62 18.14
C GLU A 79 1.24 2.46 18.60
N PHE A 80 1.07 1.93 19.81
CA PHE A 80 -0.24 1.71 20.46
C PHE A 80 -1.18 0.73 19.74
N VAL A 81 -0.66 -0.06 18.80
CA VAL A 81 -1.41 -1.13 18.13
C VAL A 81 -1.00 -2.49 18.69
N ASP A 82 -1.98 -3.28 19.15
CA ASP A 82 -1.74 -4.64 19.61
C ASP A 82 -1.60 -5.60 18.41
N PRO A 83 -0.41 -6.18 18.17
CA PRO A 83 -0.19 -7.09 17.03
C PRO A 83 -1.00 -8.38 17.13
N SER A 84 -1.40 -8.80 18.33
CA SER A 84 -2.16 -10.03 18.54
C SER A 84 -3.58 -9.91 18.00
N THR A 85 -4.15 -8.69 18.01
CA THR A 85 -5.51 -8.39 17.54
C THR A 85 -5.55 -7.74 16.16
N PHE A 86 -4.42 -7.19 15.67
CA PHE A 86 -4.37 -6.55 14.37
C PHE A 86 -4.63 -7.52 13.22
N ARG A 87 -5.62 -7.20 12.39
CA ARG A 87 -5.96 -7.95 11.19
C ARG A 87 -6.15 -6.99 10.04
N LEU A 88 -5.55 -7.33 8.91
CA LEU A 88 -5.95 -6.77 7.62
C LEU A 88 -7.07 -7.68 7.10
N THR A 89 -8.28 -7.16 7.07
CA THR A 89 -9.39 -7.84 6.40
C THR A 89 -9.45 -7.29 4.98
N ASP A 90 -9.72 -8.14 4.01
CA ASP A 90 -10.37 -7.64 2.79
C ASP A 90 -11.55 -6.76 3.23
N GLY A 91 -11.74 -5.62 2.58
CA GLY A 91 -12.81 -4.69 2.91
C GLY A 91 -14.14 -5.42 3.12
N PRO A 92 -15.09 -4.86 3.89
CA PRO A 92 -16.42 -5.45 4.02
C PRO A 92 -16.96 -5.56 2.60
N SER A 93 -17.01 -6.81 2.15
CA SER A 93 -17.17 -7.17 0.75
C SER A 93 -16.07 -6.60 -0.16
N ALA A 94 -14.94 -7.31 -0.27
CA ALA A 94 -14.50 -7.60 -1.64
C ALA A 94 -15.64 -8.42 -2.28
N ARG A 95 -16.72 -7.75 -2.68
CA ARG A 95 -17.84 -8.32 -3.42
C ARG A 95 -17.16 -9.00 -4.60
N ARG A 96 -17.19 -10.34 -4.60
CA ARG A 96 -16.49 -11.10 -5.63
C ARG A 96 -17.13 -10.73 -6.97
N PRO A 97 -16.41 -10.88 -8.10
CA PRO A 97 -17.06 -10.87 -9.40
C PRO A 97 -18.33 -11.75 -9.34
N GLY A 98 -19.52 -11.18 -9.62
CA GLY A 98 -20.82 -11.83 -9.47
C GLY A 98 -21.67 -11.46 -8.23
N ASP A 99 -21.13 -10.70 -7.27
CA ASP A 99 -21.92 -10.10 -6.17
C ASP A 99 -22.59 -8.79 -6.60
N TYR A 100 -22.20 -8.23 -7.75
CA TYR A 100 -22.91 -7.14 -8.39
C TYR A 100 -24.08 -7.67 -9.21
N PRO A 101 -25.15 -6.87 -9.43
CA PRO A 101 -26.06 -7.14 -10.52
C PRO A 101 -25.24 -7.35 -11.81
N ARG A 102 -25.58 -8.36 -12.61
CA ARG A 102 -24.83 -8.72 -13.84
C ARG A 102 -24.51 -7.51 -14.75
N TRP A 103 -25.33 -6.46 -14.74
CA TRP A 103 -25.10 -5.23 -15.50
C TRP A 103 -23.96 -4.33 -14.96
N MET A 104 -23.52 -4.50 -13.71
CA MET A 104 -22.36 -3.82 -13.12
C MET A 104 -21.06 -4.60 -13.27
N ASP A 105 -21.13 -5.93 -13.35
CA ASP A 105 -19.94 -6.78 -13.51
C ASP A 105 -19.16 -6.35 -14.76
N ASP A 106 -19.80 -6.17 -15.92
CA ASP A 106 -19.12 -5.80 -17.18
C ASP A 106 -18.75 -4.30 -17.29
N GLU A 107 -19.36 -3.42 -16.48
CA GLU A 107 -19.25 -1.96 -16.62
C GLU A 107 -18.29 -1.28 -15.65
N CYS A 108 -17.91 -1.99 -14.59
CA CYS A 108 -17.08 -1.49 -13.51
C CYS A 108 -15.69 -2.13 -13.45
N GLU A 109 -15.38 -3.00 -14.42
CA GLU A 109 -14.11 -3.71 -14.54
C GLU A 109 -12.95 -2.74 -14.82
N ASP A 110 -12.16 -2.48 -13.79
CA ASP A 110 -10.77 -2.04 -13.88
C ASP A 110 -9.90 -3.30 -13.89
N TYR A 111 -10.05 -4.14 -14.93
CA TYR A 111 -9.27 -5.37 -15.14
C TYR A 111 -8.55 -5.31 -16.49
N GLU A 112 -7.39 -4.65 -16.57
CA GLU A 112 -6.47 -4.96 -17.66
C GLU A 112 -5.73 -6.28 -17.37
N SER A 113 -6.08 -7.32 -18.13
CA SER A 113 -5.32 -8.56 -18.20
C SER A 113 -4.14 -8.40 -19.15
N LEU A 114 -3.02 -7.90 -18.61
CA LEU A 114 -1.74 -8.20 -19.22
C LEU A 114 -1.36 -9.63 -18.79
N ASP A 115 -1.41 -10.57 -19.74
CA ASP A 115 -0.85 -11.93 -19.67
C ASP A 115 -1.46 -12.97 -18.70
N GLY A 116 -2.58 -12.68 -18.04
CA GLY A 116 -3.18 -13.63 -17.09
C GLY A 116 -2.58 -13.57 -15.68
N ARG A 117 -1.71 -12.59 -15.42
CA ARG A 117 -1.37 -12.18 -14.05
C ARG A 117 -2.40 -11.17 -13.54
N PHE A 118 -3.00 -11.47 -12.40
CA PHE A 118 -3.90 -10.57 -11.69
C PHE A 118 -3.13 -9.32 -11.22
N VAL A 119 -3.09 -8.27 -12.04
CA VAL A 119 -2.60 -6.96 -11.61
C VAL A 119 -3.67 -6.38 -10.68
N ARG A 120 -3.34 -6.31 -9.38
CA ARG A 120 -4.21 -5.71 -8.36
C ARG A 120 -4.41 -4.24 -8.71
N HIS A 121 -5.54 -3.91 -9.32
CA HIS A 121 -5.98 -2.52 -9.39
C HIS A 121 -6.26 -2.03 -7.96
N ASN A 122 -6.02 -0.75 -7.69
CA ASN A 122 -6.19 -0.18 -6.37
C ASN A 122 -7.66 -0.39 -5.92
N ARG A 123 -7.85 -1.27 -4.94
CA ARG A 123 -9.15 -1.57 -4.31
C ARG A 123 -9.20 -0.99 -2.91
N TYR A 124 -10.41 -0.89 -2.36
CA TYR A 124 -10.56 -0.63 -0.95
C TYR A 124 -10.27 -1.87 -0.11
N PHE A 125 -9.65 -1.66 1.04
CA PHE A 125 -9.51 -2.66 2.10
C PHE A 125 -9.46 -1.93 3.44
N LYS A 126 -9.61 -2.65 4.55
CA LYS A 126 -9.64 -2.02 5.88
C LYS A 126 -8.95 -2.88 6.93
N SER A 127 -8.41 -2.20 7.94
CA SER A 127 -8.09 -2.82 9.23
C SER A 127 -9.29 -2.68 10.18
N SER A 128 -9.11 -3.00 11.45
CA SER A 128 -10.10 -2.68 12.50
C SER A 128 -10.29 -1.18 12.74
N HIS A 129 -9.34 -0.33 12.30
CA HIS A 129 -9.33 1.10 12.61
C HIS A 129 -9.33 1.98 11.36
N ASP A 130 -8.68 1.54 10.28
CA ASP A 130 -8.39 2.37 9.13
C ASP A 130 -8.96 1.76 7.83
N VAL A 131 -9.23 2.63 6.88
CA VAL A 131 -9.62 2.25 5.51
C VAL A 131 -8.56 2.72 4.55
N PHE A 132 -8.36 1.97 3.48
CA PHE A 132 -7.31 2.20 2.50
C PHE A 132 -7.83 2.06 1.09
N TYR A 133 -7.16 2.73 0.16
CA TYR A 133 -7.34 2.56 -1.27
C TYR A 133 -5.96 2.39 -1.91
N GLY A 134 -5.66 1.20 -2.43
CA GLY A 134 -4.33 0.89 -2.97
C GLY A 134 -3.25 0.82 -1.89
N ASP A 135 -2.36 1.80 -1.82
CA ASP A 135 -1.31 1.94 -0.82
C ASP A 135 -1.52 3.14 0.13
N ARG A 136 -2.69 3.78 0.06
CA ARG A 136 -2.99 5.03 0.78
C ARG A 136 -4.09 4.84 1.80
N VAL A 137 -3.91 5.43 2.99
CA VAL A 137 -4.99 5.62 3.98
C VAL A 137 -6.05 6.57 3.39
N VAL A 138 -7.32 6.21 3.54
CA VAL A 138 -8.48 7.05 3.21
C VAL A 138 -8.78 7.93 4.42
N SER A 139 -8.28 9.15 4.41
CA SER A 139 -8.44 10.08 5.53
C SER A 139 -9.91 10.35 5.86
N GLY A 140 -10.28 10.23 7.14
CA GLY A 140 -11.63 10.51 7.64
C GLY A 140 -12.63 9.36 7.46
N ALA A 141 -12.23 8.25 6.84
CA ALA A 141 -13.10 7.08 6.67
C ALA A 141 -13.28 6.29 7.97
N SER A 142 -14.52 5.98 8.29
CA SER A 142 -14.84 5.11 9.42
C SER A 142 -14.80 3.63 9.02
N ALA A 143 -13.74 2.92 9.43
CA ALA A 143 -13.56 1.50 9.13
C ALA A 143 -14.72 0.62 9.63
N SER A 144 -15.35 0.96 10.74
CA SER A 144 -16.45 0.17 11.33
C SER A 144 -17.70 0.14 10.45
N SER A 145 -17.98 1.22 9.72
CA SER A 145 -19.16 1.38 8.85
C SER A 145 -18.84 1.45 7.36
N PHE A 146 -17.57 1.30 6.98
CA PHE A 146 -17.16 1.39 5.58
C PHE A 146 -17.83 0.31 4.74
N GLU A 147 -18.17 0.60 3.50
CA GLU A 147 -18.76 -0.29 2.50
C GLU A 147 -18.15 0.05 1.13
N ASP A 148 -17.54 -0.93 0.46
CA ASP A 148 -17.12 -0.80 -0.94
C ASP A 148 -18.36 -0.94 -1.84
N LEU A 149 -18.64 0.09 -2.64
CA LEU A 149 -19.81 0.13 -3.53
C LEU A 149 -19.46 -0.29 -4.96
N GLY A 150 -18.18 -0.50 -5.26
CA GLY A 150 -17.69 -0.85 -6.59
C GLY A 150 -17.45 0.34 -7.50
N CYS A 151 -16.83 0.05 -8.66
CA CYS A 151 -16.54 1.05 -9.70
C CYS A 151 -15.70 2.24 -9.18
N GLY A 152 -14.89 2.01 -8.14
CA GLY A 152 -14.10 3.01 -7.45
C GLY A 152 -14.85 3.80 -6.37
N TYR A 153 -16.16 3.65 -6.22
CA TYR A 153 -16.93 4.27 -5.15
C TYR A 153 -16.99 3.41 -3.90
N ALA A 154 -17.03 4.06 -2.75
CA ALA A 154 -17.28 3.47 -1.45
C ALA A 154 -17.98 4.48 -0.55
N LYS A 155 -18.48 4.04 0.60
CA LYS A 155 -19.06 4.94 1.60
C LYS A 155 -18.75 4.47 3.01
N ASP A 156 -18.87 5.37 3.97
CA ASP A 156 -19.10 5.03 5.38
C ASP A 156 -20.48 5.55 5.81
N ALA A 157 -20.77 5.55 7.11
CA ALA A 157 -22.06 6.02 7.62
C ALA A 157 -22.39 7.49 7.28
N PHE A 158 -21.39 8.32 6.94
CA PHE A 158 -21.56 9.77 6.77
C PHE A 158 -21.01 10.31 5.45
N ASN A 159 -20.07 9.61 4.83
CA ASN A 159 -19.30 10.10 3.70
C ASN A 159 -19.27 9.11 2.54
N VAL A 160 -19.17 9.66 1.33
CA VAL A 160 -18.91 8.91 0.11
C VAL A 160 -17.48 9.17 -0.34
N TYR A 161 -16.84 8.16 -0.90
CA TYR A 161 -15.48 8.18 -1.39
C TYR A 161 -15.41 7.69 -2.82
N TYR A 162 -14.54 8.31 -3.62
CA TYR A 162 -14.14 7.84 -4.94
C TYR A 162 -12.63 7.66 -4.98
N ARG A 163 -12.17 6.43 -5.23
CA ARG A 163 -10.75 6.04 -5.27
C ARG A 163 -9.92 6.61 -4.11
N GLY A 164 -10.45 6.47 -2.90
CA GLY A 164 -9.83 6.92 -1.65
C GLY A 164 -9.94 8.41 -1.35
N ARG A 165 -10.71 9.17 -2.13
CA ARG A 165 -10.95 10.61 -1.88
C ARG A 165 -12.40 10.84 -1.53
N ARG A 166 -12.66 11.64 -0.50
CA ARG A 166 -14.02 12.05 -0.14
C ARG A 166 -14.68 12.79 -1.31
N VAL A 167 -15.93 12.47 -1.58
CA VAL A 167 -16.78 13.12 -2.58
C VAL A 167 -17.54 14.24 -1.87
N ASP A 168 -17.19 15.48 -2.17
CA ASP A 168 -17.79 16.63 -1.51
C ASP A 168 -19.25 16.81 -1.93
N GLY A 169 -20.13 17.04 -0.94
CA GLY A 169 -21.56 17.22 -1.14
C GLY A 169 -22.39 15.93 -1.23
N ALA A 170 -21.73 14.77 -1.40
CA ALA A 170 -22.43 13.51 -1.56
C ALA A 170 -23.10 13.00 -0.28
N SER A 171 -24.37 12.60 -0.40
CA SER A 171 -25.16 12.03 0.69
C SER A 171 -25.01 10.50 0.74
N ALA A 172 -24.23 9.99 1.70
CA ALA A 172 -23.96 8.55 1.89
C ALA A 172 -25.22 7.70 2.08
N ASN A 173 -26.26 8.27 2.72
CA ASN A 173 -27.52 7.58 3.00
C ASN A 173 -28.31 7.23 1.74
N SER A 174 -28.17 8.01 0.68
CA SER A 174 -28.91 7.84 -0.59
C SER A 174 -28.01 7.47 -1.77
N PHE A 175 -26.69 7.38 -1.56
CA PHE A 175 -25.73 7.20 -2.65
C PHE A 175 -25.88 5.84 -3.33
N LYS A 176 -25.90 5.85 -4.66
CA LYS A 176 -25.96 4.68 -5.53
C LYS A 176 -24.91 4.79 -6.62
N VAL A 177 -24.31 3.66 -6.98
CA VAL A 177 -23.37 3.57 -8.09
C VAL A 177 -24.14 3.19 -9.34
N LEU A 178 -23.93 3.95 -10.42
CA LEU A 178 -24.58 3.72 -11.71
C LEU A 178 -23.68 2.98 -12.71
N GLY A 179 -22.39 2.83 -12.38
CA GLY A 179 -21.39 2.20 -13.26
C GLY A 179 -20.60 3.21 -14.09
N ARG A 180 -19.51 2.75 -14.74
CA ARG A 180 -18.66 3.58 -15.61
C ARG A 180 -18.14 4.90 -14.99
N GLY A 181 -17.98 4.91 -13.66
CA GLY A 181 -17.57 6.09 -12.89
C GLY A 181 -18.71 7.03 -12.48
N TYR A 182 -19.96 6.74 -12.83
CA TYR A 182 -21.12 7.47 -12.37
C TYR A 182 -21.64 6.95 -11.03
N GLY A 183 -22.05 7.89 -10.19
CA GLY A 183 -22.84 7.65 -8.99
C GLY A 183 -23.82 8.79 -8.79
N GLU A 184 -24.87 8.57 -8.02
CA GLU A 184 -25.87 9.58 -7.72
C GLU A 184 -26.30 9.49 -6.25
N ASP A 185 -26.77 10.59 -5.70
CA ASP A 185 -27.54 10.60 -4.49
C ASP A 185 -28.93 11.20 -4.74
N ALA A 186 -29.72 11.47 -3.69
CA ALA A 186 -31.06 12.03 -3.84
C ALA A 186 -31.10 13.43 -4.49
N PHE A 187 -29.96 14.13 -4.53
CA PHE A 187 -29.85 15.54 -4.92
C PHE A 187 -29.07 15.71 -6.22
N ASP A 188 -27.94 15.02 -6.34
CA ASP A 188 -26.89 15.29 -7.32
C ASP A 188 -26.36 14.00 -8.00
N THR A 189 -25.89 14.16 -9.23
CA THR A 189 -25.13 13.14 -9.95
C THR A 189 -23.64 13.47 -9.94
N TYR A 190 -22.81 12.44 -9.84
CA TYR A 190 -21.37 12.51 -9.72
C TYR A 190 -20.70 11.65 -10.80
N TYR A 191 -19.64 12.17 -11.39
CA TYR A 191 -18.75 11.45 -12.29
C TYR A 191 -17.35 11.46 -11.70
N GLN A 192 -16.83 10.27 -11.41
CA GLN A 192 -15.52 10.05 -10.81
C GLN A 192 -15.30 10.90 -9.54
N GLY A 193 -16.33 10.96 -8.69
CA GLY A 193 -16.31 11.72 -7.44
C GLY A 193 -16.45 13.24 -7.61
N LYS A 194 -16.76 13.75 -8.81
CA LYS A 194 -17.06 15.16 -9.04
C LYS A 194 -18.52 15.33 -9.38
N ARG A 195 -19.20 16.27 -8.72
CA ARG A 195 -20.59 16.63 -9.06
C ARG A 195 -20.67 17.18 -10.49
N VAL A 196 -21.60 16.67 -11.29
CA VAL A 196 -21.74 17.01 -12.72
C VAL A 196 -22.93 17.93 -13.03
N GLY A 197 -23.78 18.21 -12.04
CA GLY A 197 -25.02 19.00 -12.23
C GLY A 197 -26.13 18.17 -12.88
N ARG A 198 -27.38 18.65 -12.75
CA ARG A 198 -28.55 18.07 -13.42
C ARG A 198 -28.68 18.54 -14.86
#